data_AF-T0SX85-F1
#
_entry.id   AF-T0SX85-F1
#
_cell.length_a   1.000
_cell.length_b   1.000
_cell.length_c   1.000
_cell.angle_alpha   90.00
_cell.angle_beta   90.00
_cell.angle_gamma   90.00
#
_symmetry.space_group_name_H-M   'P 1'
#
loop_
_entity.id
_entity.type
_entity.pdbx_description
1 polymer ?
#
loop_
_entity_poly.entity_id
_entity_poly.type
_entity_poly.pdbx_seq_one_letter_code
_entity_poly.pdbx_strand_id
1 'polypeptide(L)'
;MSLFKFSFIFLLMATQSFASFSDSECLQSNFEVEVSHKGFPFGLLENRIKVEKEGCVVNVEHTKFKYYKRNWKVDVCRGPVHIKQTTGAVTVLKRNDNCETGRKDEFCKEYQTIKTLLQDDGLIFAEGEKDQINSDHGRIYCAFLLANSYLNQGIVFDRNENYENVLVREFSHPAAVKKEGPAVNSEAPAQFDQNSAPESF
;
A
#
# COMPACT_ATOMS: atom_id res chain seq x y z
N MET A 1 -30.50 9.52 52.61
CA MET A 1 -30.31 10.31 51.39
C MET A 1 -28.92 10.02 50.84
N SER A 2 -28.90 9.47 49.63
CA SER A 2 -27.71 9.05 48.88
C SER A 2 -27.10 10.25 48.17
N LEU A 3 -25.78 10.42 48.23
CA LEU A 3 -25.03 11.29 47.33
C LEU A 3 -23.75 10.56 46.92
N PHE A 4 -23.78 9.99 45.72
CA PHE A 4 -22.62 9.43 45.04
C PHE A 4 -21.62 10.55 44.75
N LYS A 5 -20.44 10.48 45.39
CA LYS A 5 -19.27 11.28 45.03
C LYS A 5 -18.63 10.67 43.78
N PHE A 6 -19.09 11.06 42.60
CA PHE A 6 -18.44 10.68 41.35
C PHE A 6 -17.12 11.45 41.19
N SER A 7 -16.02 10.69 41.17
CA SER A 7 -14.67 11.18 40.90
C SER A 7 -14.57 11.59 39.42
N PHE A 8 -14.29 12.87 39.18
CA PHE A 8 -14.13 13.48 37.86
C PHE A 8 -12.77 13.16 37.18
N ILE A 9 -12.04 12.14 37.63
CA ILE A 9 -10.65 11.83 37.19
C ILE A 9 -10.62 10.72 36.10
N PHE A 10 -11.73 10.42 35.43
CA PHE A 10 -11.79 9.34 34.42
C PHE A 10 -12.04 9.80 32.97
N LEU A 11 -11.86 11.09 32.66
CA LEU A 11 -12.14 11.67 31.33
C LEU A 11 -10.88 12.18 30.59
N LEU A 12 -9.74 11.50 30.73
CA LEU A 12 -8.49 11.87 30.04
C LEU A 12 -7.84 10.70 29.27
N MET A 13 -8.52 9.58 29.14
CA MET A 13 -8.04 8.38 28.43
C MET A 13 -9.03 7.96 27.35
N ALA A 14 -9.10 8.67 26.23
CA ALA A 14 -9.52 8.12 24.92
C ALA A 14 -9.58 9.21 23.84
N THR A 15 -8.46 9.86 23.54
CA THR A 15 -8.26 10.35 22.17
C THR A 15 -7.29 9.40 21.50
N GLN A 16 -7.76 8.19 21.18
CA GLN A 16 -7.07 7.33 20.22
C GLN A 16 -7.11 8.09 18.91
N SER A 17 -6.01 8.78 18.58
CA SER A 17 -5.89 9.35 17.24
C SER A 17 -5.81 8.17 16.28
N PHE A 18 -6.85 8.00 15.47
CA PHE A 18 -6.85 7.08 14.32
C PHE A 18 -5.89 7.63 13.26
N ALA A 19 -4.60 7.65 13.58
CA ALA A 19 -3.56 8.01 12.64
C ALA A 19 -3.42 6.86 11.63
N SER A 20 -3.26 7.21 10.36
CA SER A 20 -2.89 6.22 9.34
C SER A 20 -1.48 5.72 9.63
N PHE A 21 -1.23 4.43 9.42
CA PHE A 21 0.10 3.88 9.57
C PHE A 21 1.10 4.59 8.63
N SER A 22 2.31 4.80 9.12
CA SER A 22 3.41 5.37 8.33
C SER A 22 4.11 4.31 7.48
N ASP A 23 4.86 4.72 6.47
CA ASP A 23 5.62 3.79 5.63
C ASP A 23 6.69 3.04 6.43
N SER A 24 7.34 3.73 7.38
CA SER A 24 8.27 3.14 8.34
C SER A 24 7.59 2.11 9.25
N GLU A 25 6.41 2.43 9.78
CA GLU A 25 5.63 1.49 10.59
C GLU A 25 5.26 0.24 9.80
N CYS A 26 4.83 0.40 8.54
CA CYS A 26 4.58 -0.71 7.66
C CYS A 26 5.84 -1.56 7.44
N LEU A 27 7.00 -0.97 7.15
CA LEU A 27 8.26 -1.70 6.95
C LEU A 27 8.75 -2.40 8.23
N GLN A 28 8.57 -1.80 9.40
CA GLN A 28 9.13 -2.30 10.66
C GLN A 28 8.20 -3.25 11.43
N SER A 29 6.90 -3.26 11.13
CA SER A 29 5.91 -4.09 11.81
C SER A 29 6.14 -5.59 11.61
N ASN A 30 5.64 -6.39 12.54
CA ASN A 30 5.52 -7.84 12.37
C ASN A 30 4.05 -8.19 12.55
N PHE A 31 3.50 -8.97 11.63
CA PHE A 31 2.11 -9.39 11.73
C PHE A 31 1.87 -10.68 10.98
N GLU A 32 0.79 -11.35 11.37
CA GLU A 32 0.20 -12.46 10.65
C GLU A 32 -1.28 -12.10 10.45
N VAL A 33 -1.77 -12.32 9.23
CA VAL A 33 -3.17 -12.10 8.88
C VAL A 33 -3.63 -13.18 7.92
N GLU A 34 -4.87 -13.61 8.09
CA GLU A 34 -5.47 -14.66 7.30
C GLU A 34 -6.88 -14.25 6.92
N VAL A 35 -7.16 -14.27 5.61
CA VAL A 35 -8.46 -13.91 5.04
C VAL A 35 -8.98 -15.12 4.27
N SER A 36 -10.21 -15.50 4.58
CA SER A 36 -10.91 -16.62 3.95
C SER A 36 -12.25 -16.15 3.40
N HIS A 37 -12.56 -16.54 2.17
CA HIS A 37 -13.85 -16.24 1.56
C HIS A 37 -14.33 -17.35 0.62
N LYS A 38 -15.62 -17.33 0.32
CA LYS A 38 -16.25 -18.30 -0.58
C LYS A 38 -15.97 -17.92 -2.04
N GLY A 39 -15.56 -18.90 -2.84
CA GLY A 39 -15.29 -18.77 -4.28
C GLY A 39 -16.51 -19.04 -5.17
N PHE A 40 -16.56 -18.36 -6.31
CA PHE A 40 -17.54 -18.54 -7.40
C PHE A 40 -17.32 -19.88 -8.14
N PRO A 41 -18.34 -20.57 -8.72
CA PRO A 41 -19.75 -20.20 -8.95
C PRO A 41 -20.81 -20.63 -7.93
N PHE A 42 -20.47 -21.34 -6.84
CA PHE A 42 -21.50 -21.84 -5.89
C PHE A 42 -21.17 -21.62 -4.41
N GLY A 43 -20.07 -20.92 -4.09
CA GLY A 43 -19.68 -20.68 -2.70
C GLY A 43 -19.34 -21.93 -1.88
N LEU A 44 -19.24 -23.09 -2.54
CA LEU A 44 -18.87 -24.38 -1.95
C LEU A 44 -17.36 -24.54 -1.75
N LEU A 45 -16.60 -23.69 -2.42
CA LEU A 45 -15.16 -23.80 -2.50
C LEU A 45 -14.54 -22.57 -1.85
N GLU A 46 -13.65 -22.77 -0.89
CA GLU A 46 -13.01 -21.69 -0.13
C GLU A 46 -11.69 -21.28 -0.76
N ASN A 47 -11.47 -19.96 -0.84
CA ASN A 47 -10.17 -19.35 -1.09
C ASN A 47 -9.66 -18.79 0.23
N ARG A 48 -8.37 -18.98 0.49
CA ARG A 48 -7.70 -18.50 1.69
C ARG A 48 -6.38 -17.85 1.29
N ILE A 49 -6.15 -16.63 1.74
CA ILE A 49 -4.86 -15.96 1.67
C ILE A 49 -4.33 -15.74 3.09
N LYS A 50 -3.07 -16.10 3.30
CA LYS A 50 -2.34 -15.85 4.54
C LYS A 50 -1.14 -14.98 4.20
N VAL A 51 -0.96 -13.91 4.98
CA VAL A 51 0.20 -13.04 4.86
C VAL A 51 0.90 -12.98 6.20
N GLU A 52 2.18 -13.33 6.19
CA GLU A 52 3.06 -13.19 7.34
C GLU A 52 4.15 -12.19 6.99
N LYS A 53 4.34 -11.22 7.88
CA LYS A 53 5.39 -10.23 7.77
C LYS A 53 6.31 -10.30 8.99
N GLU A 54 7.60 -10.46 8.70
CA GLU A 54 8.67 -10.45 9.69
C GLU A 54 9.76 -9.47 9.25
N GLY A 55 9.71 -8.25 9.75
CA GLY A 55 10.57 -7.15 9.31
C GLY A 55 10.45 -6.92 7.80
N CYS A 56 11.54 -7.17 7.07
CA CYS A 56 11.61 -7.00 5.61
C CYS A 56 11.01 -8.17 4.81
N VAL A 57 10.66 -9.27 5.45
CA VAL A 57 10.19 -10.46 4.76
C VAL A 57 8.67 -10.48 4.75
N VAL A 58 8.07 -10.53 3.56
CA VAL A 58 6.65 -10.76 3.34
C VAL A 58 6.49 -12.16 2.74
N ASN A 59 5.88 -13.06 3.50
CA ASN A 59 5.44 -14.35 3.00
C ASN A 59 3.95 -14.26 2.64
N VAL A 60 3.62 -14.69 1.43
CA VAL A 60 2.23 -14.77 0.95
C VAL A 60 1.96 -16.24 0.68
N GLU A 61 0.95 -16.78 1.33
CA GLU A 61 0.43 -18.12 1.06
C GLU A 61 -0.99 -18.03 0.55
N HIS A 62 -1.30 -18.76 -0.50
CA HIS A 62 -2.63 -18.87 -1.05
C HIS A 62 -3.04 -20.33 -1.14
N THR A 63 -4.24 -20.62 -0.65
CA THR A 63 -4.86 -21.94 -0.76
C THR A 63 -6.19 -21.80 -1.48
N LYS A 64 -6.30 -22.45 -2.63
CA LYS A 64 -7.53 -22.56 -3.40
C LYS A 64 -8.08 -23.97 -3.32
N PHE A 65 -9.37 -24.09 -3.02
CA PHE A 65 -10.09 -25.37 -2.99
C PHE A 65 -9.46 -26.41 -2.05
N LYS A 66 -8.81 -25.97 -0.96
CA LYS A 66 -8.07 -26.79 0.02
C LYS A 66 -6.85 -27.58 -0.51
N TYR A 67 -6.70 -27.76 -1.81
CA TYR A 67 -5.65 -28.60 -2.42
C TYR A 67 -4.58 -27.82 -3.19
N TYR A 68 -4.93 -26.66 -3.76
CA TYR A 68 -4.00 -25.87 -4.56
C TYR A 68 -3.33 -24.83 -3.67
N LYS A 69 -2.12 -25.14 -3.20
CA LYS A 69 -1.32 -24.26 -2.35
C LYS A 69 -0.24 -23.57 -3.18
N ARG A 70 -0.07 -22.26 -2.97
CA ARG A 70 1.02 -21.47 -3.55
C ARG A 70 1.62 -20.57 -2.48
N ASN A 71 2.94 -20.56 -2.40
CA ASN A 71 3.68 -19.84 -1.37
C ASN A 71 4.80 -19.02 -2.02
N TRP A 72 4.87 -17.75 -1.63
CA TRP A 72 5.89 -16.82 -2.08
C TRP A 72 6.56 -16.17 -0.87
N LYS A 73 7.88 -15.96 -0.98
CA LYS A 73 8.67 -15.18 -0.05
C LYS A 73 9.30 -14.02 -0.79
N VAL A 74 9.01 -12.82 -0.32
CA VAL A 74 9.53 -11.55 -0.85
C VAL A 74 10.34 -10.87 0.25
N ASP A 75 11.64 -10.69 0.02
CA ASP A 75 12.52 -9.98 0.95
C ASP A 75 12.80 -8.59 0.39
N VAL A 76 12.06 -7.59 0.87
CA VAL A 76 12.07 -6.25 0.28
C VAL A 76 13.35 -5.47 0.57
N CYS A 77 14.21 -5.97 1.46
CA CYS A 77 15.47 -5.34 1.83
C CYS A 77 16.69 -5.98 1.15
N ARG A 78 16.49 -6.93 0.23
CA ARG A 78 17.59 -7.58 -0.50
C ARG A 78 17.50 -7.35 -2.00
N GLY A 79 18.60 -6.89 -2.57
CA GLY A 79 18.84 -6.89 -4.01
C GLY A 79 19.49 -8.20 -4.50
N PRO A 80 19.38 -8.54 -5.80
CA PRO A 80 18.50 -7.92 -6.79
C PRO A 80 17.02 -8.19 -6.50
N VAL A 81 16.11 -7.45 -7.12
CA VAL A 81 14.66 -7.65 -6.95
C VAL A 81 14.28 -9.05 -7.40
N HIS A 82 13.63 -9.83 -6.54
CA HIS A 82 13.32 -11.23 -6.81
C HIS A 82 12.09 -11.76 -6.06
N ILE A 83 11.51 -12.84 -6.58
CA ILE A 83 10.45 -13.62 -5.93
C ILE A 83 11.03 -15.00 -5.63
N LYS A 84 10.87 -15.48 -4.39
CA LYS A 84 11.15 -16.89 -4.05
C LYS A 84 9.84 -17.64 -3.98
N GLN A 85 9.59 -18.56 -4.91
CA GLN A 85 8.49 -19.50 -4.82
C GLN A 85 8.93 -20.66 -3.93
N THR A 86 8.10 -20.99 -2.93
CA THR A 86 8.41 -22.03 -1.93
C THR A 86 7.44 -23.20 -1.97
N THR A 87 6.55 -23.25 -2.97
CA THR A 87 5.69 -24.41 -3.23
C THR A 87 6.50 -25.54 -3.85
N GLY A 88 6.81 -26.57 -3.06
CA GLY A 88 7.63 -27.69 -3.51
C GLY A 88 9.11 -27.32 -3.55
N ALA A 89 9.73 -27.36 -4.73
CA ALA A 89 11.12 -26.96 -4.90
C ALA A 89 11.27 -25.43 -4.90
N VAL A 90 12.26 -24.92 -4.18
CA VAL A 90 12.52 -23.47 -4.10
C VAL A 90 12.98 -22.96 -5.46
N THR A 91 12.21 -22.05 -6.04
CA THR A 91 12.53 -21.39 -7.31
C THR A 91 12.71 -19.89 -7.08
N VAL A 92 13.77 -19.31 -7.64
CA VAL A 92 14.08 -17.88 -7.50
C VAL A 92 13.93 -17.18 -8.84
N LEU A 93 12.93 -16.31 -8.96
CA LEU A 93 12.67 -15.51 -10.15
C LEU A 93 13.24 -14.13 -9.94
N LYS A 94 14.22 -13.73 -10.75
CA LYS A 94 14.84 -12.41 -10.68
C LYS A 94 14.13 -11.46 -11.63
N ARG A 95 13.98 -10.21 -11.21
CA ARG A 95 13.52 -9.15 -12.08
C ARG A 95 14.62 -8.78 -13.06
N ASN A 96 14.31 -8.85 -14.35
CA ASN A 96 15.21 -8.40 -15.41
C ASN A 96 14.93 -6.95 -15.82
N ASP A 97 13.65 -6.54 -15.80
CA ASP A 97 13.19 -5.21 -16.24
C ASP A 97 11.82 -4.90 -15.62
N ASN A 98 11.22 -3.76 -15.98
CA ASN A 98 9.88 -3.34 -15.51
C ASN A 98 8.75 -4.23 -16.06
N CYS A 99 7.73 -4.48 -15.27
CA CYS A 99 6.57 -5.26 -15.71
C CYS A 99 5.57 -4.40 -16.50
N GLU A 100 5.85 -4.23 -17.81
CA GLU A 100 4.96 -3.55 -18.75
C GLU A 100 3.77 -4.43 -19.17
N THR A 101 2.69 -3.79 -19.62
CA THR A 101 1.50 -4.46 -20.13
C THR A 101 1.84 -5.42 -21.27
N GLY A 102 1.42 -6.69 -21.15
CA GLY A 102 1.61 -7.71 -22.18
C GLY A 102 2.93 -8.49 -22.08
N ARG A 103 3.81 -8.15 -21.13
CA ARG A 103 5.04 -8.90 -20.87
C ARG A 103 4.73 -10.29 -20.28
N LYS A 104 5.49 -11.30 -20.72
CA LYS A 104 5.21 -12.72 -20.43
C LYS A 104 6.35 -13.45 -19.70
N ASP A 105 7.36 -12.74 -19.19
CA ASP A 105 8.39 -13.38 -18.37
C ASP A 105 7.80 -13.91 -17.06
N GLU A 106 8.47 -14.91 -16.48
CA GLU A 106 7.98 -15.61 -15.30
C GLU A 106 7.91 -14.71 -14.07
N PHE A 107 8.88 -13.81 -13.89
CA PHE A 107 8.88 -12.86 -12.78
C PHE A 107 7.63 -11.97 -12.83
N CYS A 108 7.34 -11.37 -13.99
CA CYS A 108 6.17 -10.49 -14.12
C CYS A 108 4.84 -11.24 -13.98
N LYS A 109 4.73 -12.48 -14.47
CA LYS A 109 3.54 -13.32 -14.23
C LYS A 109 3.30 -13.60 -12.75
N GLU A 110 4.36 -13.93 -12.03
CA GLU A 110 4.27 -14.22 -10.60
C GLU A 110 4.01 -12.96 -9.77
N TYR A 111 4.63 -11.83 -10.12
CA TYR A 111 4.29 -10.54 -9.52
C TYR A 111 2.81 -10.20 -9.72
N GLN A 112 2.28 -10.31 -10.95
CA GLN A 112 0.86 -10.06 -11.21
C GLN A 112 -0.04 -11.01 -10.42
N THR A 113 0.36 -12.27 -10.28
CA THR A 113 -0.36 -13.25 -9.45
C THR A 113 -0.41 -12.80 -7.99
N ILE A 114 0.74 -12.46 -7.39
CA ILE A 114 0.81 -11.96 -6.01
C ILE A 114 -0.03 -10.68 -5.84
N LYS A 115 0.08 -9.73 -6.79
CA LYS A 115 -0.68 -8.48 -6.79
C LYS A 115 -2.18 -8.76 -6.77
N THR A 116 -2.67 -9.56 -7.71
CA THR A 116 -4.08 -9.94 -7.80
C THR A 116 -4.55 -10.66 -6.55
N LEU A 117 -3.77 -11.57 -5.98
CA LEU A 117 -4.18 -12.29 -4.76
C LEU A 117 -4.28 -11.36 -3.55
N LEU A 118 -3.30 -10.47 -3.35
CA LEU A 118 -3.36 -9.48 -2.27
C LEU A 118 -4.55 -8.53 -2.43
N GLN A 119 -4.91 -8.16 -3.66
CA GLN A 119 -6.07 -7.30 -3.93
C GLN A 119 -7.39 -8.06 -3.79
N ASP A 120 -7.58 -9.09 -4.60
CA ASP A 120 -8.88 -9.72 -4.82
C ASP A 120 -9.27 -10.67 -3.69
N ASP A 121 -8.33 -11.44 -3.15
CA ASP A 121 -8.60 -12.40 -2.08
C ASP A 121 -8.22 -11.83 -0.70
N GLY A 122 -7.38 -10.79 -0.67
CA GLY A 122 -6.96 -10.07 0.53
C GLY A 122 -7.80 -8.81 0.79
N LEU A 123 -7.44 -7.70 0.13
CA LEU A 123 -8.00 -6.36 0.41
C LEU A 123 -9.52 -6.28 0.29
N ILE A 124 -10.12 -6.96 -0.70
CA ILE A 124 -11.58 -6.94 -0.88
C ILE A 124 -12.32 -7.57 0.31
N PHE A 125 -11.74 -8.58 0.96
CA PHE A 125 -12.40 -9.39 1.98
C PHE A 125 -11.87 -9.17 3.40
N ALA A 126 -10.74 -8.49 3.57
CA ALA A 126 -10.15 -8.21 4.87
C ALA A 126 -10.98 -7.19 5.67
N GLU A 127 -11.14 -7.45 6.97
CA GLU A 127 -11.95 -6.63 7.87
C GLU A 127 -11.16 -5.48 8.51
N GLY A 128 -11.89 -4.46 8.95
CA GLY A 128 -11.35 -3.29 9.65
C GLY A 128 -10.83 -2.18 8.73
N GLU A 129 -10.22 -1.17 9.33
CA GLU A 129 -9.79 0.05 8.63
C GLU A 129 -8.47 -0.15 7.89
N LYS A 130 -8.45 0.10 6.58
CA LYS A 130 -7.25 0.02 5.71
C LYS A 130 -6.04 0.78 6.25
N ASP A 131 -6.26 1.90 6.93
CA ASP A 131 -5.19 2.77 7.38
C ASP A 131 -4.64 2.41 8.77
N GLN A 132 -5.19 1.39 9.42
CA GLN A 132 -4.76 0.93 10.75
C GLN A 132 -3.96 -0.38 10.64
N ILE A 133 -2.66 -0.37 10.99
CA ILE A 133 -1.80 -1.57 10.85
C ILE A 133 -2.25 -2.75 11.73
N ASN A 134 -3.06 -2.48 12.76
CA ASN A 134 -3.59 -3.50 13.66
C ASN A 134 -4.83 -4.21 13.09
N SER A 135 -5.47 -3.67 12.05
CA SER A 135 -6.60 -4.31 11.37
C SER A 135 -6.13 -5.30 10.31
N ASP A 136 -6.98 -6.27 9.95
CA ASP A 136 -6.65 -7.23 8.91
C ASP A 136 -6.48 -6.53 7.55
N HIS A 137 -7.36 -5.58 7.24
CA HIS A 137 -7.28 -4.77 6.02
C HIS A 137 -5.96 -3.99 5.97
N GLY A 138 -5.55 -3.33 7.05
CA GLY A 138 -4.31 -2.55 7.09
C GLY A 138 -3.05 -3.40 6.98
N ARG A 139 -3.05 -4.62 7.55
CA ARG A 139 -1.96 -5.59 7.38
C ARG A 139 -1.80 -6.03 5.94
N ILE A 140 -2.90 -6.43 5.29
CA ILE A 140 -2.88 -6.81 3.87
C ILE A 140 -2.47 -5.61 3.01
N TYR A 141 -2.96 -4.41 3.31
CA TYR A 141 -2.62 -3.18 2.58
C TYR A 141 -1.15 -2.82 2.70
N CYS A 142 -0.57 -2.91 3.90
CA CYS A 142 0.87 -2.76 4.10
C CYS A 142 1.66 -3.79 3.26
N ALA A 143 1.27 -5.07 3.28
CA ALA A 143 1.94 -6.10 2.48
C ALA A 143 1.83 -5.82 0.97
N PHE A 144 0.66 -5.38 0.48
CA PHE A 144 0.46 -4.95 -0.90
C PHE A 144 1.39 -3.80 -1.28
N LEU A 145 1.48 -2.76 -0.45
CA LEU A 145 2.33 -1.60 -0.71
C LEU A 145 3.82 -1.98 -0.80
N LEU A 146 4.30 -2.81 0.12
CA LEU A 146 5.69 -3.29 0.13
C LEU A 146 5.98 -4.17 -1.08
N ALA A 147 5.11 -5.14 -1.37
CA ALA A 147 5.28 -6.02 -2.53
C ALA A 147 5.23 -5.23 -3.85
N ASN A 148 4.33 -4.26 -3.99
CA ASN A 148 4.24 -3.41 -5.19
C ASN A 148 5.49 -2.54 -5.35
N SER A 149 5.93 -1.86 -4.29
CA SER A 149 7.12 -0.99 -4.32
C SER A 149 8.38 -1.78 -4.68
N TYR A 150 8.56 -2.96 -4.08
CA TYR A 150 9.72 -3.80 -4.37
C TYR A 150 9.64 -4.47 -5.74
N LEU A 151 8.57 -5.23 -6.02
CA LEU A 151 8.49 -6.07 -7.23
C LEU A 151 8.22 -5.26 -8.50
N ASN A 152 7.40 -4.22 -8.43
CA ASN A 152 7.04 -3.39 -9.59
C ASN A 152 7.94 -2.18 -9.76
N GLN A 153 8.21 -1.44 -8.69
CA GLN A 153 8.97 -0.18 -8.78
C GLN A 153 10.47 -0.39 -8.60
N GLY A 154 10.86 -1.49 -7.97
CA GLY A 154 12.27 -1.89 -7.84
C GLY A 154 12.96 -1.26 -6.64
N ILE A 155 12.17 -0.74 -5.70
CA ILE A 155 12.66 -0.09 -4.48
C ILE A 155 13.14 -1.18 -3.53
N VAL A 156 14.42 -1.15 -3.17
CA VAL A 156 15.01 -2.00 -2.13
C VAL A 156 15.12 -1.17 -0.86
N PHE A 157 14.50 -1.63 0.23
CA PHE A 157 14.45 -0.90 1.50
C PHE A 157 15.65 -1.24 2.39
N ASP A 158 16.01 -0.32 3.29
CA ASP A 158 16.89 -0.55 4.42
C ASP A 158 16.06 -0.56 5.70
N ARG A 159 16.23 -1.59 6.53
CA ARG A 159 15.50 -1.74 7.79
C ARG A 159 15.79 -0.61 8.79
N ASN A 160 16.95 0.04 8.68
CA ASN A 160 17.40 1.06 9.63
C ASN A 160 17.07 2.49 9.18
N GLU A 161 16.47 2.65 8.00
CA GLU A 161 16.02 3.94 7.51
C GLU A 161 14.56 4.21 7.89
N ASN A 162 14.23 5.48 7.98
CA ASN A 162 12.86 5.95 8.12
C ASN A 162 12.37 6.41 6.75
N TYR A 163 11.24 5.86 6.34
CA TYR A 163 10.55 6.18 5.10
C TYR A 163 9.28 6.99 5.38
N GLU A 164 9.07 8.02 4.57
CA GLU A 164 7.84 8.79 4.50
C GLU A 164 7.46 9.01 3.03
N ASN A 165 6.22 8.67 2.67
CA ASN A 165 5.66 8.85 1.32
C ASN A 165 6.42 8.14 0.19
N VAL A 166 7.08 7.03 0.50
CA VAL A 166 7.76 6.15 -0.47
C VAL A 166 6.83 5.04 -0.96
N LEU A 167 5.95 4.55 -0.10
CA LEU A 167 4.96 3.55 -0.48
C LEU A 167 3.84 4.22 -1.28
N VAL A 168 3.84 4.00 -2.61
CA VAL A 168 2.85 4.60 -3.51
C VAL A 168 1.45 4.04 -3.23
N ARG A 169 0.60 4.88 -2.64
CA ARG A 169 -0.81 4.59 -2.40
C ARG A 169 -1.57 4.94 -3.68
N GLU A 170 -1.84 3.94 -4.53
CA GLU A 170 -2.45 4.12 -5.88
C GLU A 170 -3.81 4.88 -5.90
N PHE A 171 -4.39 5.23 -4.73
CA PHE A 171 -5.69 5.90 -4.62
C PHE A 171 -5.76 7.09 -3.65
N SER A 172 -4.63 7.62 -3.16
CA SER A 172 -4.71 8.90 -2.44
C SER A 172 -5.06 10.00 -3.43
N HIS A 173 -6.32 10.45 -3.38
CA HIS A 173 -6.72 11.76 -3.91
C HIS A 173 -5.61 12.77 -3.55
N PRO A 174 -5.16 13.62 -4.48
CA PRO A 174 -4.13 14.60 -4.17
C PRO A 174 -4.64 15.41 -2.97
N ALA A 175 -3.88 15.37 -1.88
CA ALA A 175 -4.06 16.31 -0.79
C ALA A 175 -4.13 17.70 -1.42
N ALA A 176 -5.20 18.44 -1.13
CA ALA A 176 -5.40 19.77 -1.69
C ALA A 176 -4.13 20.59 -1.47
N VAL A 177 -3.41 20.86 -2.57
CA VAL A 177 -2.31 21.81 -2.60
C VAL A 177 -2.92 23.13 -2.14
N LYS A 178 -2.62 23.55 -0.90
CA LYS A 178 -2.82 24.94 -0.50
C LYS A 178 -2.01 25.76 -1.49
N LYS A 179 -2.70 26.41 -2.44
CA LYS A 179 -2.12 27.50 -3.20
C LYS A 179 -1.79 28.60 -2.19
N GLU A 180 -0.53 28.69 -1.78
CA GLU A 180 0.01 29.98 -1.36
C GLU A 180 -0.11 30.88 -2.58
N GLY A 181 -1.06 31.81 -2.51
CA GLY A 181 -1.27 32.80 -3.55
C GLY A 181 -0.01 33.64 -3.73
N PRO A 182 0.36 34.02 -4.96
CA PRO A 182 1.48 34.92 -5.18
C PRO A 182 1.19 36.28 -4.53
N ALA A 183 2.20 36.82 -3.86
CA ALA A 183 2.20 38.17 -3.31
C ALA A 183 1.81 39.18 -4.40
N VAL A 184 0.72 39.90 -4.17
CA VAL A 184 0.30 41.04 -4.97
C VAL A 184 1.27 42.19 -4.67
N ASN A 185 2.24 42.39 -5.55
CA ASN A 185 2.96 43.66 -5.64
C ASN A 185 2.07 44.64 -6.42
N SER A 186 1.56 45.64 -5.72
CA SER A 186 0.86 46.77 -6.32
C SER A 186 1.88 47.75 -6.92
N GLU A 187 2.10 47.69 -8.22
CA GLU A 187 2.65 48.82 -8.99
C GLU A 187 1.54 49.55 -9.72
N ALA A 188 1.54 50.88 -9.58
CA ALA A 188 0.56 51.80 -10.10
C ALA A 188 0.54 51.86 -11.64
N PRO A 189 -0.59 52.20 -12.28
CA PRO A 189 -0.71 52.19 -13.73
C PRO A 189 -0.02 53.40 -14.37
N ALA A 190 0.86 53.14 -15.33
CA ALA A 190 1.35 54.12 -16.29
C ALA A 190 0.25 54.51 -17.28
N GLN A 191 0.25 55.79 -17.63
CA GLN A 191 -0.76 56.46 -18.44
C GLN A 191 -0.80 55.96 -19.88
N PHE A 192 -2.02 56.00 -20.39
CA PHE A 192 -2.47 55.76 -21.76
C PHE A 192 -1.97 56.87 -22.68
N ASP A 193 -1.30 56.52 -23.79
CA ASP A 193 -1.17 57.42 -24.92
C ASP A 193 -1.54 56.70 -26.22
N GLN A 194 -2.48 57.32 -26.92
CA GLN A 194 -3.05 56.91 -28.19
C GLN A 194 -2.07 57.25 -29.32
N ASN A 195 -1.94 56.40 -30.35
CA ASN A 195 -2.12 56.86 -31.73
C ASN A 195 -1.97 55.75 -32.80
N SER A 196 -2.93 55.81 -33.73
CA SER A 196 -2.84 55.55 -35.17
C SER A 196 -2.46 54.16 -35.70
N ALA A 197 -3.48 53.47 -36.22
CA ALA A 197 -3.43 52.69 -37.47
C ALA A 197 -3.21 53.63 -38.69
N PRO A 198 -3.15 53.17 -39.96
CA PRO A 198 -3.08 51.81 -40.52
C PRO A 198 -1.92 51.65 -41.54
N GLU A 199 -1.71 50.45 -42.11
CA GLU A 199 -1.79 50.19 -43.56
C GLU A 199 -1.19 48.83 -43.96
N SER A 200 -1.88 48.24 -44.92
CA SER A 200 -1.59 47.07 -45.73
C SER A 200 -0.24 47.13 -46.47
N PHE A 201 0.43 45.99 -46.61
CA PHE A 201 0.63 45.25 -47.88
C PHE A 201 1.33 43.91 -47.60
#